data_AF-A0A2T2THD9-F1
#
_entry.id   AF-A0A2T2THD9-F1
#
_cell.length_a   1.000
_cell.length_b   1.000
_cell.length_c   1.000
_cell.angle_alpha   90.00
_cell.angle_beta   90.00
_cell.angle_gamma   90.00
#
_symmetry.space_group_name_H-M   'P 1'
#
loop_
_entity.id
_entity.type
_entity.pdbx_description
1 polymer ?
#
loop_
_entity_poly.entity_id
_entity_poly.type
_entity_poly.pdbx_seq_one_letter_code
_entity_poly.pdbx_strand_id
1 'polypeptide(L)'
;MAEGKEPNFFNRHYNKGLDWYYNFYSEYTNEDAIGEASVSTMVDAHITAKRIKKTLPAVKLIFVLRNPIERAYSEFWHNVRMERLRDRTPTPDLFDRVVRDQVDVSAFWPPGTTMGERLVEKGMYATQISYFEAHFNTEQMQFIPFSKLKNSTGDVVDSILDFIGVDGSYSDVALEKRNVGKYPVLPQLNKIVHAGWTPLRKALPDWLVQNTVGIRHVVHKMLYSESSPPAMKEE
;
A
#
# COMPACT_ATOMS: atom_id res chain seq x y z
N MET A 1 -10.09 7.84 -14.33
CA MET A 1 -9.42 6.80 -13.49
C MET A 1 -10.39 5.64 -13.37
N ALA A 2 -9.93 4.39 -13.40
CA ALA A 2 -10.82 3.21 -13.30
C ALA A 2 -11.88 3.33 -12.17
N GLU A 3 -13.09 2.79 -12.40
CA GLU A 3 -14.14 2.73 -11.37
C GLU A 3 -13.73 1.79 -10.21
N GLY A 4 -13.43 2.37 -9.04
CA GLY A 4 -12.88 1.64 -7.90
C GLY A 4 -11.37 1.83 -7.73
N LYS A 5 -10.87 1.68 -6.49
CA LYS A 5 -9.55 2.17 -6.09
C LYS A 5 -8.38 1.52 -6.87
N GLU A 6 -8.45 0.21 -7.14
CA GLU A 6 -7.37 -0.57 -7.76
C GLU A 6 -7.96 -1.78 -8.52
N PRO A 7 -8.07 -1.75 -9.86
CA PRO A 7 -8.65 -2.85 -10.62
C PRO A 7 -7.88 -4.15 -10.48
N ASN A 8 -6.56 -4.08 -10.22
CA ASN A 8 -5.70 -5.26 -10.01
C ASN A 8 -5.85 -6.30 -11.14
N PHE A 9 -6.05 -5.82 -12.37
CA PHE A 9 -6.25 -6.67 -13.54
C PHE A 9 -4.99 -7.47 -13.86
N PHE A 10 -3.85 -6.79 -14.02
CA PHE A 10 -2.63 -7.42 -14.50
C PHE A 10 -2.03 -8.43 -13.53
N ASN A 11 -2.36 -8.37 -12.24
CA ASN A 11 -1.89 -9.34 -11.26
C ASN A 11 -2.96 -10.38 -10.87
N ARG A 12 -4.12 -9.97 -10.35
CA ARG A 12 -5.10 -10.87 -9.73
C ARG A 12 -6.22 -11.31 -10.66
N HIS A 13 -6.60 -10.49 -11.63
CA HIS A 13 -7.82 -10.68 -12.41
C HIS A 13 -7.59 -10.84 -13.91
N TYR A 14 -6.35 -11.13 -14.32
CA TYR A 14 -5.98 -11.24 -15.73
C TYR A 14 -6.76 -12.34 -16.48
N ASN A 15 -7.18 -13.39 -15.76
CA ASN A 15 -7.99 -14.48 -16.29
C ASN A 15 -9.44 -14.07 -16.61
N LYS A 16 -9.91 -12.92 -16.14
CA LYS A 16 -11.27 -12.41 -16.45
C LYS A 16 -11.38 -11.82 -17.86
N GLY A 17 -10.27 -11.68 -18.58
CA GLY A 17 -10.25 -11.19 -19.95
C GLY A 17 -10.30 -9.67 -20.06
N LEU A 18 -10.11 -9.18 -21.29
CA LEU A 18 -10.02 -7.74 -21.57
C LEU A 18 -11.36 -7.03 -21.46
N ASP A 19 -12.47 -7.68 -21.79
CA ASP A 19 -13.80 -7.08 -21.65
C ASP A 19 -14.08 -6.69 -20.19
N TRP A 20 -13.69 -7.55 -19.25
CA TRP A 20 -13.78 -7.24 -17.82
C TRP A 20 -12.91 -6.04 -17.43
N TYR A 21 -11.72 -5.93 -18.02
CA TYR A 21 -10.81 -4.81 -17.76
C TYR A 21 -11.31 -3.49 -18.37
N TYR A 22 -11.78 -3.52 -19.62
CA TYR A 22 -12.26 -2.33 -20.32
C TYR A 22 -13.58 -1.80 -19.76
N ASN A 23 -14.38 -2.66 -19.11
CA ASN A 23 -15.61 -2.22 -18.44
C ASN A 23 -15.34 -1.21 -17.30
N PHE A 24 -14.14 -1.17 -16.72
CA PHE A 24 -13.79 -0.13 -15.74
C PHE A 24 -13.68 1.28 -16.33
N TYR A 25 -13.72 1.39 -17.65
CA TYR A 25 -13.49 2.61 -18.40
C TYR A 25 -14.60 2.89 -19.42
N SER A 26 -15.72 2.18 -19.37
CA SER A 26 -16.80 2.28 -20.36
C SER A 26 -17.50 3.64 -20.39
N GLU A 27 -17.40 4.41 -19.31
CA GLU A 27 -17.98 5.77 -19.23
C GLU A 27 -17.06 6.85 -19.81
N TYR A 28 -15.79 6.53 -20.09
CA TYR A 28 -14.83 7.44 -20.69
C TYR A 28 -14.90 7.35 -22.22
N THR A 29 -14.91 8.50 -22.88
CA THR A 29 -15.12 8.60 -24.33
C THR A 29 -14.17 9.59 -25.02
N ASN A 30 -13.90 10.75 -24.42
CA ASN A 30 -13.18 11.89 -25.02
C ASN A 30 -12.09 12.45 -24.08
N GLU A 31 -11.49 11.59 -23.27
CA GLU A 31 -10.46 11.92 -22.30
C GLU A 31 -9.08 11.79 -22.96
N ASP A 32 -8.24 12.80 -22.80
CA ASP A 32 -6.89 12.82 -23.36
C ASP A 32 -6.01 11.67 -22.82
N ALA A 33 -6.25 11.26 -21.58
CA ALA A 33 -5.61 10.10 -20.98
C ALA A 33 -6.50 9.38 -19.95
N ILE A 34 -6.39 8.05 -19.92
CA ILE A 34 -7.07 7.19 -18.95
C ILE A 34 -6.01 6.28 -18.32
N GLY A 35 -6.09 6.11 -17.00
CA GLY A 35 -5.14 5.28 -16.25
C GLY A 35 -5.75 4.57 -15.04
N GLU A 36 -4.93 3.72 -14.43
CA GLU A 36 -5.17 3.09 -13.13
C GLU A 36 -3.92 3.17 -12.24
N ALA A 37 -4.11 2.97 -10.94
CA ALA A 37 -3.04 2.91 -9.96
C ALA A 37 -3.20 1.67 -9.06
N SER A 38 -2.75 0.51 -9.54
CA SER A 38 -2.77 -0.74 -8.78
C SER A 38 -1.40 -1.00 -8.13
N VAL A 39 -1.27 -0.80 -6.81
CA VAL A 39 0.05 -0.89 -6.12
C VAL A 39 0.69 -2.28 -6.27
N SER A 40 -0.13 -3.34 -6.28
CA SER A 40 0.39 -4.69 -6.44
C SER A 40 0.95 -5.01 -7.82
N THR A 41 0.74 -4.15 -8.83
CA THR A 41 1.37 -4.30 -10.14
C THR A 41 2.89 -4.36 -10.05
N MET A 42 3.51 -3.53 -9.22
CA MET A 42 4.97 -3.49 -9.07
C MET A 42 5.50 -4.66 -8.24
N VAL A 43 4.72 -5.12 -7.25
CA VAL A 43 5.10 -6.27 -6.42
C VAL A 43 5.17 -7.55 -7.24
N ASP A 44 4.22 -7.72 -8.17
CA ASP A 44 4.13 -8.89 -9.04
C ASP A 44 4.82 -8.66 -10.42
N ALA A 45 5.83 -7.77 -10.48
CA ALA A 45 6.47 -7.28 -11.71
C ALA A 45 6.89 -8.39 -12.70
N HIS A 46 7.40 -9.50 -12.17
CA HIS A 46 7.83 -10.68 -12.93
C HIS A 46 6.73 -11.27 -13.83
N ILE A 47 5.45 -11.07 -13.50
CA ILE A 47 4.30 -11.48 -14.30
C ILE A 47 3.61 -10.26 -14.94
N THR A 48 3.44 -9.19 -14.17
CA THR A 48 2.63 -8.03 -14.60
C THR A 48 3.27 -7.27 -15.74
N ALA A 49 4.59 -7.08 -15.75
CA ALA A 49 5.29 -6.33 -16.80
C ALA A 49 5.02 -6.93 -18.20
N LYS A 50 5.14 -8.26 -18.34
CA LYS A 50 4.83 -8.98 -19.58
C LYS A 50 3.36 -8.87 -19.98
N ARG A 51 2.45 -8.99 -19.01
CA ARG A 51 1.00 -8.88 -19.25
C ARG A 51 0.61 -7.47 -19.71
N ILE A 52 1.14 -6.45 -19.06
CA ILE A 52 0.91 -5.04 -19.44
C ILE A 52 1.46 -4.81 -20.84
N LYS A 53 2.69 -5.26 -21.15
CA LYS A 53 3.26 -5.04 -22.49
C LYS A 53 2.42 -5.69 -23.58
N LYS A 54 1.89 -6.89 -23.33
CA LYS A 54 1.01 -7.60 -24.26
C LYS A 54 -0.31 -6.86 -24.48
N THR A 55 -0.89 -6.30 -23.43
CA THR A 55 -2.23 -5.68 -23.49
C THR A 55 -2.18 -4.21 -23.93
N LEU A 56 -1.20 -3.44 -23.44
CA LEU A 56 -1.05 -2.00 -23.63
C LEU A 56 0.41 -1.68 -24.06
N PRO A 57 0.81 -1.98 -25.30
CA PRO A 57 2.22 -1.92 -25.70
C PRO A 57 2.82 -0.51 -25.67
N ALA A 58 1.99 0.52 -25.83
CA ALA A 58 2.35 1.94 -25.87
C ALA A 58 2.07 2.68 -24.55
N VAL A 59 1.70 1.98 -23.47
CA VAL A 59 1.36 2.61 -22.19
C VAL A 59 2.53 3.41 -21.61
N LYS A 60 2.21 4.47 -20.89
CA LYS A 60 3.13 5.22 -20.04
C LYS A 60 3.06 4.68 -18.61
N LEU A 61 4.21 4.38 -18.02
CA LEU A 61 4.35 3.81 -16.68
C LEU A 61 4.95 4.87 -15.75
N ILE A 62 4.28 5.11 -14.62
CA ILE A 62 4.73 6.08 -13.62
C ILE A 62 5.05 5.33 -12.34
N PHE A 63 6.29 5.45 -11.88
CA PHE A 63 6.80 4.80 -10.67
C PHE A 63 7.01 5.83 -9.57
N VAL A 64 6.25 5.73 -8.48
CA VAL A 64 6.46 6.57 -7.29
C VAL A 64 7.26 5.79 -6.26
N LEU A 65 8.52 6.18 -6.05
CA LEU A 65 9.47 5.46 -5.21
C LEU A 65 9.69 6.19 -3.89
N ARG A 66 9.50 5.50 -2.77
CA ARG A 66 9.78 6.02 -1.42
C ARG A 66 11.03 5.36 -0.85
N ASN A 67 11.76 6.04 0.04
CA ASN A 67 12.83 5.40 0.83
C ASN A 67 12.37 4.00 1.32
N PRO A 68 13.08 2.91 0.96
CA PRO A 68 12.63 1.54 1.24
C PRO A 68 12.35 1.25 2.72
N ILE A 69 13.12 1.86 3.62
CA ILE A 69 12.98 1.71 5.07
C ILE A 69 11.68 2.38 5.53
N GLU A 70 11.47 3.64 5.13
CA GLU A 70 10.24 4.35 5.47
C GLU A 70 8.98 3.69 4.87
N ARG A 71 9.13 3.14 3.66
CA ARG A 71 8.07 2.40 2.95
C ARG A 71 7.67 1.15 3.72
N ALA A 72 8.67 0.35 4.14
CA ALA A 72 8.46 -0.82 4.98
C ALA A 72 7.81 -0.45 6.32
N TYR A 73 8.26 0.62 6.96
CA TYR A 73 7.70 1.09 8.23
C TYR A 73 6.24 1.54 8.10
N SER A 74 5.92 2.27 7.03
CA SER A 74 4.57 2.69 6.71
C SER A 74 3.64 1.50 6.46
N GLU A 75 4.12 0.48 5.75
CA GLU A 75 3.35 -0.73 5.49
C GLU A 75 3.18 -1.59 6.75
N PHE A 76 4.19 -1.67 7.62
CA PHE A 76 4.09 -2.31 8.93
C PHE A 76 2.93 -1.72 9.73
N TRP A 77 2.88 -0.39 9.88
CA TRP A 77 1.78 0.27 10.60
C TRP A 77 0.43 0.11 9.92
N HIS A 78 0.40 0.05 8.58
CA HIS A 78 -0.81 -0.30 7.85
C HIS A 78 -1.30 -1.70 8.25
N ASN A 79 -0.42 -2.70 8.30
CA ASN A 79 -0.78 -4.06 8.69
C ASN A 79 -1.20 -4.17 10.17
N VAL A 80 -0.55 -3.41 11.07
CA VAL A 80 -0.96 -3.27 12.48
C VAL A 80 -2.41 -2.74 12.55
N ARG A 81 -2.70 -1.65 11.85
CA ARG A 81 -4.04 -1.01 11.81
C ARG A 81 -5.10 -1.91 11.19
N MET A 82 -4.73 -2.72 10.19
CA MET A 82 -5.61 -3.72 9.57
C MET A 82 -5.73 -5.00 10.41
N GLU A 83 -5.17 -5.01 11.62
CA GLU A 83 -5.21 -6.11 12.58
C GLU A 83 -4.61 -7.42 12.05
N ARG A 84 -3.64 -7.33 11.14
CA ARG A 84 -2.95 -8.46 10.49
C ARG A 84 -1.77 -9.02 11.30
N LEU A 85 -1.70 -8.66 12.59
CA LEU A 85 -0.72 -9.18 13.55
C LEU A 85 -1.44 -9.87 14.71
N ARG A 86 -0.94 -11.04 15.10
CA ARG A 86 -1.40 -11.77 16.29
C ARG A 86 -0.90 -11.09 17.57
N ASP A 87 0.39 -10.77 17.64
CA ASP A 87 0.95 -9.92 18.69
C ASP A 87 0.65 -8.46 18.34
N ARG A 88 -0.22 -7.85 19.14
CA ARG A 88 -0.86 -6.55 18.85
C ARG A 88 -0.36 -5.44 19.71
N THR A 89 0.45 -5.75 20.72
CA THR A 89 0.98 -4.73 21.62
C THR A 89 2.02 -3.93 20.84
N PRO A 90 1.76 -2.66 20.46
CA PRO A 90 2.75 -1.89 19.75
C PRO A 90 3.84 -1.54 20.76
N THR A 91 4.94 -2.29 20.70
CA THR A 91 6.17 -1.96 21.42
C THR A 91 7.10 -1.21 20.48
N PRO A 92 8.00 -0.34 21.00
CA PRO A 92 8.94 0.39 20.16
C PRO A 92 9.81 -0.50 19.26
N ASP A 93 10.09 -1.73 19.70
CA ASP A 93 10.88 -2.75 19.01
C ASP A 93 10.05 -3.66 18.08
N LEU A 94 8.71 -3.54 18.05
CA LEU A 94 7.85 -4.47 17.30
C LEU A 94 8.17 -4.47 15.79
N PHE A 95 8.54 -3.32 15.22
CA PHE A 95 8.95 -3.27 13.82
C PHE A 95 10.24 -4.07 13.57
N ASP A 96 11.26 -3.91 14.43
CA ASP A 96 12.52 -4.66 14.33
C ASP A 96 12.28 -6.16 14.46
N ARG A 97 11.48 -6.59 15.45
CA ARG A 97 11.09 -7.99 15.63
C ARG A 97 10.36 -8.56 14.41
N VAL A 98 9.48 -7.77 13.79
CA VAL A 98 8.78 -8.18 12.56
C VAL A 98 9.73 -8.33 11.38
N VAL A 99 10.63 -7.36 11.17
CA VAL A 99 11.56 -7.39 10.04
C VAL A 99 12.58 -8.53 10.18
N ARG A 100 12.91 -8.92 11.42
CA ARG A 100 13.79 -10.06 11.74
C ARG A 100 13.05 -11.40 11.89
N ASP A 101 11.77 -11.45 11.54
CA ASP A 101 10.94 -12.66 11.60
C ASP A 101 10.84 -13.32 12.98
N GLN A 102 10.91 -12.49 14.02
CA GLN A 102 10.78 -12.91 15.43
C GLN A 102 9.32 -12.85 15.92
N VAL A 103 8.37 -12.65 15.01
CA VAL A 103 6.92 -12.55 15.30
C VAL A 103 6.14 -13.51 14.42
N ASP A 104 5.28 -14.33 15.03
CA ASP A 104 4.35 -15.19 14.29
C ASP A 104 3.28 -14.37 13.57
N VAL A 105 3.38 -14.33 12.25
CA VAL A 105 2.43 -13.68 11.33
C VAL A 105 1.66 -14.68 10.45
N SER A 106 1.84 -15.99 10.68
CA SER A 106 1.28 -17.08 9.86
C SER A 106 -0.25 -17.07 9.74
N ALA A 107 -0.95 -16.34 10.62
CA ALA A 107 -2.41 -16.24 10.61
C ALA A 107 -2.99 -15.54 9.38
N PHE A 108 -2.19 -14.71 8.71
CA PHE A 108 -2.64 -13.85 7.61
C PHE A 108 -1.84 -14.02 6.32
N TRP A 109 -0.82 -14.88 6.33
CA TRP A 109 0.13 -15.06 5.25
C TRP A 109 0.33 -16.54 4.93
N PRO A 110 0.61 -16.89 3.66
CA PRO A 110 0.89 -18.27 3.27
C PRO A 110 2.01 -18.90 4.11
N PRO A 111 1.92 -20.21 4.40
CA PRO A 111 3.01 -20.94 5.05
C PRO A 111 4.35 -20.73 4.32
N GLY A 112 5.41 -20.46 5.07
CA GLY A 112 6.74 -20.22 4.50
C GLY A 112 6.97 -18.80 3.96
N THR A 113 6.09 -17.84 4.27
CA THR A 113 6.35 -16.41 4.04
C THR A 113 6.23 -15.63 5.33
N THR A 114 7.16 -14.71 5.56
CA THR A 114 7.10 -13.81 6.70
C THR A 114 6.69 -12.41 6.29
N MET A 115 6.12 -11.66 7.24
CA MET A 115 5.78 -10.25 7.01
C MET A 115 7.06 -9.43 6.85
N GLY A 116 8.12 -9.74 7.58
CA GLY A 116 9.43 -9.09 7.44
C GLY A 116 9.98 -9.22 6.03
N GLU A 117 10.06 -10.44 5.50
CA GLU A 117 10.49 -10.70 4.11
C GLU A 117 9.69 -9.87 3.10
N ARG A 118 8.35 -9.88 3.20
CA ARG A 118 7.48 -9.10 2.30
C ARG A 118 7.70 -7.59 2.41
N LEU A 119 7.95 -7.08 3.62
CA LEU A 119 8.25 -5.67 3.84
C LEU A 119 9.59 -5.29 3.19
N VAL A 120 10.59 -6.16 3.23
CA VAL A 120 11.90 -5.90 2.63
C VAL A 120 11.84 -6.06 1.10
N GLU A 121 11.27 -7.16 0.62
CA GLU A 121 11.14 -7.49 -0.82
C GLU A 121 10.48 -6.37 -1.61
N LYS A 122 9.40 -5.79 -1.08
CA LYS A 122 8.70 -4.66 -1.71
C LYS A 122 9.56 -3.39 -1.81
N GLY A 123 10.61 -3.27 -1.01
CA GLY A 123 11.61 -2.20 -1.10
C GLY A 123 12.73 -2.47 -2.11
N MET A 124 12.83 -3.67 -2.68
CA MET A 124 13.84 -4.04 -3.68
C MET A 124 13.44 -3.55 -5.08
N TYR A 125 13.37 -2.22 -5.24
CA TYR A 125 12.85 -1.61 -6.47
C TYR A 125 13.67 -1.96 -7.71
N ALA A 126 15.00 -2.04 -7.62
CA ALA A 126 15.85 -2.37 -8.75
C ALA A 126 15.44 -3.70 -9.41
N THR A 127 15.20 -4.74 -8.59
CA THR A 127 14.71 -6.03 -9.06
C THR A 127 13.36 -5.89 -9.75
N GLN A 128 12.41 -5.20 -9.13
CA GLN A 128 11.05 -5.03 -9.68
C GLN A 128 11.06 -4.22 -11.00
N ILE A 129 11.85 -3.15 -11.06
CA ILE A 129 11.98 -2.26 -12.21
C ILE A 129 12.65 -2.98 -13.39
N SER A 130 13.63 -3.86 -13.14
CA SER A 130 14.32 -4.59 -14.21
C SER A 130 13.36 -5.43 -15.08
N TYR A 131 12.27 -5.94 -14.52
CA TYR A 131 11.23 -6.64 -15.29
C TYR A 131 10.47 -5.71 -16.25
N PHE A 132 10.27 -4.45 -15.87
CA PHE A 132 9.67 -3.45 -16.75
C PHE A 132 10.67 -2.98 -17.81
N GLU A 133 11.93 -2.74 -17.45
CA GLU A 133 12.99 -2.38 -18.40
C GLU A 133 13.21 -3.47 -19.47
N ALA A 134 13.00 -4.75 -19.14
CA ALA A 134 13.05 -5.84 -20.11
C ALA A 134 11.91 -5.81 -21.16
N HIS A 135 10.87 -5.01 -20.97
CA HIS A 135 9.67 -5.00 -21.81
C HIS A 135 9.28 -3.61 -22.35
N PHE A 136 9.77 -2.53 -21.73
CA PHE A 136 9.41 -1.16 -22.06
C PHE A 136 10.65 -0.31 -22.28
N ASN A 137 10.55 0.64 -23.20
CA ASN A 137 11.62 1.59 -23.42
C ASN A 137 11.63 2.65 -22.30
N THR A 138 12.79 3.26 -22.06
CA THR A 138 12.96 4.28 -21.02
C THR A 138 11.97 5.46 -21.16
N GLU A 139 11.62 5.85 -22.39
CA GLU A 139 10.68 6.95 -22.66
C GLU A 139 9.23 6.61 -22.29
N GLN A 140 8.93 5.33 -22.02
CA GLN A 140 7.65 4.87 -21.48
C GLN A 140 7.64 4.84 -19.95
N MET A 141 8.74 5.18 -19.27
CA MET A 141 8.88 5.03 -17.82
C MET A 141 9.32 6.34 -17.17
N GLN A 142 8.51 6.85 -16.24
CA GLN A 142 8.83 8.01 -15.42
C GLN A 142 9.00 7.61 -13.96
N PHE A 143 10.12 8.01 -13.35
CA PHE A 143 10.43 7.70 -11.96
C PHE A 143 10.35 8.96 -11.09
N ILE A 144 9.56 8.89 -10.03
CA ILE A 144 9.21 10.02 -9.18
C ILE A 144 9.56 9.69 -7.73
N PRO A 145 10.52 10.39 -7.12
CA PRO A 145 10.76 10.29 -5.70
C PRO A 145 9.53 10.76 -4.90
N PHE A 146 9.07 9.95 -3.95
CA PHE A 146 7.94 10.27 -3.09
C PHE A 146 8.17 11.56 -2.27
N SER A 147 9.42 11.85 -1.91
CA SER A 147 9.79 13.11 -1.25
C SER A 147 9.49 14.33 -2.13
N LYS A 148 9.74 14.24 -3.45
CA LYS A 148 9.41 15.29 -4.41
C LYS A 148 7.89 15.46 -4.53
N LEU A 149 7.15 14.35 -4.61
CA LEU A 149 5.68 14.38 -4.63
C LEU A 149 5.10 15.06 -3.37
N LYS A 150 5.77 14.96 -2.22
CA LYS A 150 5.35 15.59 -0.97
C LYS A 150 5.72 17.08 -0.89
N ASN A 151 6.92 17.44 -1.33
CA ASN A 151 7.50 18.76 -1.11
C ASN A 151 7.27 19.73 -2.29
N SER A 152 7.02 19.19 -3.48
CA SER A 152 6.89 19.91 -4.74
C SER A 152 5.78 19.30 -5.58
N THR A 153 4.58 19.15 -5.00
CA THR A 153 3.44 18.48 -5.65
C THR A 153 3.08 19.10 -6.99
N GLY A 154 3.14 20.43 -7.11
CA GLY A 154 2.89 21.17 -8.35
C GLY A 154 3.77 20.70 -9.50
N ASP A 155 5.08 20.88 -9.34
CA ASP A 155 6.09 20.47 -10.33
C ASP A 155 5.98 18.98 -10.72
N VAL A 156 5.60 18.11 -9.77
CA VAL A 156 5.44 16.68 -10.04
C VAL A 156 4.20 16.41 -10.88
N VAL A 157 3.08 17.07 -10.58
CA VAL A 157 1.86 16.93 -11.39
C VAL A 157 2.07 17.49 -12.78
N ASP A 158 2.67 18.67 -12.92
CA ASP A 158 3.00 19.27 -14.22
C ASP A 158 3.90 18.33 -15.04
N SER A 159 4.92 17.74 -14.41
CA SER A 159 5.82 16.78 -15.06
C SER A 159 5.13 15.47 -15.44
N ILE A 160 4.09 15.05 -14.71
CA ILE A 160 3.28 13.89 -15.09
C ILE A 160 2.41 14.23 -16.30
N LEU A 161 1.73 15.38 -16.29
CA LEU A 161 0.87 15.86 -17.38
C LEU A 161 1.64 15.93 -18.70
N ASP A 162 2.83 16.54 -18.68
CA ASP A 162 3.76 16.56 -19.83
C ASP A 162 4.13 15.14 -20.30
N PHE A 163 4.51 14.26 -19.37
CA PHE A 163 4.91 12.89 -19.70
C PHE A 163 3.80 12.05 -20.34
N ILE A 164 2.54 12.27 -19.93
CA ILE A 164 1.37 11.60 -20.51
C ILE A 164 0.79 12.35 -21.72
N GLY A 165 1.31 13.54 -22.05
CA GLY A 165 0.88 14.34 -23.20
C GLY A 165 -0.49 15.01 -23.02
N VAL A 166 -0.84 15.39 -21.80
CA VAL A 166 -2.10 16.08 -21.48
C VAL A 166 -1.81 17.56 -21.25
N ASP A 167 -2.51 18.42 -21.98
CA ASP A 167 -2.42 19.87 -21.79
C ASP A 167 -3.09 20.26 -20.46
N GLY A 168 -2.35 20.90 -19.58
CA GLY A 168 -2.87 21.37 -18.29
C GLY A 168 -1.78 21.71 -17.29
N SER A 169 -2.21 22.05 -16.08
CA SER A 169 -1.32 22.38 -14.97
C SER A 169 -1.86 21.84 -13.65
N TYR A 170 -1.02 21.82 -12.62
CA TYR A 170 -1.40 21.48 -11.26
C TYR A 170 -2.63 22.23 -10.75
N SER A 171 -2.78 23.51 -11.11
CA SER A 171 -3.94 24.32 -10.69
C SER A 171 -5.27 23.80 -11.24
N ASP A 172 -5.24 23.01 -12.30
CA ASP A 172 -6.42 22.40 -12.93
C ASP A 172 -6.79 21.06 -12.26
N VAL A 173 -5.97 20.57 -11.33
CA VAL A 173 -6.14 19.27 -10.68
C VAL A 173 -6.72 19.44 -9.27
N ALA A 174 -7.95 18.93 -9.07
CA ALA A 174 -8.55 18.84 -7.75
C ALA A 174 -7.87 17.75 -6.90
N LEU A 175 -6.97 18.14 -6.00
CA LEU A 175 -6.33 17.21 -5.07
C LEU A 175 -7.12 17.03 -3.78
N GLU A 176 -7.57 15.80 -3.55
CA GLU A 176 -8.03 15.35 -2.23
C GLU A 176 -6.98 14.44 -1.58
N LYS A 177 -6.57 14.75 -0.34
CA LYS A 177 -5.77 13.82 0.45
C LYS A 177 -6.61 12.61 0.84
N ARG A 178 -6.32 11.46 0.23
CA ARG A 178 -6.96 10.18 0.55
C ARG A 178 -5.95 9.22 1.17
N ASN A 179 -6.41 8.33 2.06
CA ASN A 179 -5.59 7.32 2.75
C ASN A 179 -4.51 7.85 3.71
N VAL A 180 -4.79 8.93 4.45
CA VAL A 180 -3.90 9.40 5.53
C VAL A 180 -3.67 8.27 6.55
N GLY A 181 -2.40 8.03 6.91
CA GLY A 181 -2.02 7.04 7.91
C GLY A 181 -2.62 7.37 9.28
N LYS A 182 -3.04 6.35 10.04
CA LYS A 182 -3.55 6.52 11.41
C LYS A 182 -2.69 5.69 12.35
N TYR A 183 -2.27 6.28 13.46
CA TYR A 183 -1.27 5.70 14.37
C TYR A 183 -1.76 5.79 15.82
N PRO A 184 -1.26 4.93 16.71
CA PRO A 184 -1.72 4.90 18.09
C PRO A 184 -1.42 6.22 18.80
N VAL A 185 -2.44 6.87 19.37
CA VAL A 185 -2.35 8.21 20.00
C VAL A 185 -1.49 8.19 21.26
N LEU A 186 -1.58 7.12 22.04
CA LEU A 186 -0.86 6.91 23.29
C LEU A 186 -0.36 5.46 23.37
N PRO A 187 0.91 5.17 23.00
CA PRO A 187 1.45 3.82 23.03
C PRO A 187 1.31 3.12 24.39
N GLN A 188 1.42 3.87 25.49
CA GLN A 188 1.28 3.35 26.85
C GLN A 188 -0.17 2.94 27.19
N LEU A 189 -1.17 3.73 26.77
CA LEU A 189 -2.58 3.37 26.93
C LEU A 189 -2.94 2.16 26.09
N ASN A 190 -2.42 2.09 24.85
CA ASN A 190 -2.62 0.94 23.98
C ASN A 190 -2.01 -0.34 24.60
N LYS A 191 -0.83 -0.23 25.24
CA LYS A 191 -0.22 -1.32 26.01
C LYS A 191 -1.10 -1.77 27.17
N ILE A 192 -1.69 -0.86 27.94
CA ILE A 192 -2.58 -1.20 29.07
C ILE A 192 -3.85 -1.91 28.59
N VAL A 193 -4.49 -1.38 27.55
CA VAL A 193 -5.71 -1.96 26.97
C VAL A 193 -5.42 -3.37 26.44
N HIS A 194 -4.32 -3.55 25.69
CA HIS A 194 -3.96 -4.87 25.16
C HIS A 194 -3.47 -5.85 26.24
N ALA A 195 -2.73 -5.39 27.25
CA ALA A 195 -2.28 -6.22 28.37
C ALA A 195 -3.45 -6.72 29.22
N GLY A 196 -4.49 -5.90 29.42
CA GLY A 196 -5.72 -6.32 30.12
C GLY A 196 -6.63 -7.21 29.26
N TRP A 197 -6.70 -6.95 27.96
CA TRP A 197 -7.57 -7.70 27.04
C TRP A 197 -7.06 -9.11 26.74
N THR A 198 -5.74 -9.33 26.67
CA THR A 198 -5.15 -10.63 26.32
C THR A 198 -5.53 -11.77 27.28
N PRO A 199 -5.38 -11.63 28.62
CA PRO A 199 -5.82 -12.65 29.57
C PRO A 199 -7.35 -12.78 29.61
N LEU A 200 -8.08 -11.66 29.52
CA LEU A 200 -9.54 -11.66 29.48
C LEU A 200 -10.07 -12.46 28.28
N ARG A 201 -9.53 -12.22 27.08
CA ARG A 201 -9.90 -12.96 25.86
C ARG A 201 -9.69 -14.48 26.00
N LYS A 202 -8.62 -14.91 26.66
CA LYS A 202 -8.34 -16.34 26.89
C LYS A 202 -9.33 -16.99 27.86
N ALA A 203 -9.95 -16.19 28.73
CA ALA A 203 -10.93 -16.65 29.71
C ALA A 203 -12.39 -16.55 29.22
N LEU A 204 -12.65 -15.85 28.12
CA LEU A 204 -14.00 -15.66 27.58
C LEU A 204 -14.36 -16.73 26.53
N PRO A 205 -15.61 -17.24 26.52
CA PRO A 205 -16.11 -18.10 25.45
C PRO A 205 -16.09 -17.40 24.08
N ASP A 206 -15.81 -18.16 23.02
CA ASP A 206 -15.66 -17.62 21.66
C ASP A 206 -16.85 -16.80 21.16
N TRP A 207 -18.08 -17.20 21.50
CA TRP A 207 -19.30 -16.47 21.12
C TRP A 207 -19.34 -15.06 21.73
N LEU A 208 -18.83 -14.89 22.95
CA LEU A 208 -18.79 -13.59 23.62
C LEU A 208 -17.68 -12.72 23.04
N VAL A 209 -16.53 -13.31 22.73
CA VAL A 209 -15.44 -12.61 22.02
C VAL A 209 -15.92 -12.11 20.66
N GLN A 210 -16.70 -12.91 19.92
CA GLN A 210 -17.28 -12.52 18.63
C GLN A 210 -18.29 -11.37 18.77
N ASN A 211 -19.06 -11.31 19.86
CA ASN A 211 -20.00 -10.22 20.12
C ASN A 211 -19.33 -8.90 20.57
N THR A 212 -18.06 -8.92 20.95
CA THR A 212 -17.30 -7.69 21.30
C THR A 212 -16.70 -6.95 20.11
N VAL A 213 -16.88 -7.46 18.88
CA VAL A 213 -16.31 -6.87 17.66
C VAL A 213 -16.76 -5.41 17.43
N GLY A 214 -18.02 -5.07 17.75
CA GLY A 214 -18.52 -3.70 17.65
C GLY A 214 -17.86 -2.73 18.62
N ILE A 215 -17.66 -3.15 19.88
CA ILE A 215 -16.97 -2.37 20.93
C ILE A 215 -15.50 -2.18 20.55
N ARG A 216 -14.87 -3.22 20.01
CA ARG A 216 -13.50 -3.19 19.52
C ARG A 216 -13.29 -2.15 18.43
N HIS A 217 -14.23 -2.01 17.51
CA HIS A 217 -14.16 -0.99 16.45
C HIS A 217 -14.17 0.44 17.04
N VAL A 218 -15.00 0.68 18.06
CA VAL A 218 -15.08 1.98 18.77
C VAL A 218 -13.77 2.27 19.53
N VAL A 219 -13.26 1.29 20.28
CA VAL A 219 -11.99 1.42 21.01
C VAL A 219 -10.82 1.65 20.05
N HIS A 220 -10.77 0.93 18.92
CA HIS A 220 -9.76 1.12 17.88
C HIS A 220 -9.81 2.54 17.27
N LYS A 221 -11.00 3.09 17.04
CA LYS A 221 -11.16 4.47 16.54
C LYS A 221 -10.69 5.51 17.57
N MET A 222 -10.82 5.24 18.86
CA MET A 222 -10.32 6.10 19.93
C MET A 222 -8.80 6.01 20.09
N LEU A 223 -8.22 4.82 19.91
CA LEU A 223 -6.79 4.58 20.15
C LEU A 223 -5.90 5.01 18.98
N TYR A 224 -6.44 5.21 17.78
CA TYR A 224 -5.69 5.59 16.58
C TYR A 224 -6.19 6.92 15.98
N SER A 225 -5.32 7.93 15.85
CA SER A 225 -5.63 9.22 15.23
C SER A 225 -4.77 9.48 14.00
N GLU A 226 -5.13 10.51 13.22
CA GLU A 226 -4.31 11.05 12.12
C GLU A 226 -3.12 11.82 12.69
N SER A 227 -2.16 11.08 13.23
CA SER A 227 -0.90 11.59 13.78
C SER A 227 0.28 11.13 12.91
N SER A 228 1.51 11.44 13.30
CA SER A 228 2.70 10.82 12.72
C SER A 228 2.91 9.41 13.30
N PRO A 229 3.50 8.47 12.55
CA PRO A 229 3.94 7.21 13.15
C PRO A 229 4.87 7.47 14.33
N PRO A 230 4.92 6.57 15.33
CA PRO A 230 6.01 6.57 16.30
C PRO A 230 7.36 6.67 15.58
N ALA A 231 8.33 7.36 16.18
CA ALA A 231 9.66 7.40 15.60
C ALA A 231 10.25 5.98 15.54
N MET A 232 10.84 5.63 14.41
CA MET A 232 11.65 4.41 14.32
C MET A 232 12.87 4.60 15.22
N LYS A 233 13.21 3.59 16.02
CA LYS A 233 14.49 3.57 16.72
C LYS A 233 15.61 3.38 15.69
N GLU A 234 16.52 4.34 15.62
CA GLU A 234 17.77 4.24 14.86
C GLU A 234 18.82 3.60 15.80
N GLU A 235 18.76 2.28 15.97
CA GLU A 235 19.76 1.50 16.71
C GLU A 235 20.49 0.53 15.79
#